data_AF-A0A1I5AFZ2-F1
#
_entry.id   AF-A0A1I5AFZ2-F1
#
_cell.length_a   1.000
_cell.length_b   1.000
_cell.length_c   1.000
_cell.angle_alpha   90.00
_cell.angle_beta   90.00
_cell.angle_gamma   90.00
#
_symmetry.space_group_name_H-M   'P 1'
#
loop_
_entity.id
_entity.type
_entity.pdbx_description
1 polymer ?
#
loop_
_entity_poly.entity_id
_entity_poly.type
_entity_poly.pdbx_seq_one_letter_code
_entity_poly.pdbx_strand_id
1 'polypeptide(L)'
;METSEFSVMLVFILFFYLVSLILLNRVIIYKGFKTFALKENEIKDKLPFLLAGNLSIFISLFILIKPLVNFISYQINNKESLFYVFSVCSIVFVLNVILLLISYILSKLLITFFIKANNVLIQAILWLVISTLLIVLTNEFYNLITSTDAFNIY
;
A
#
# COMPACT_ATOMS: atom_id res chain seq x y z
N MET A 1 6.76 -25.36 3.49
CA MET A 1 6.58 -24.27 4.46
C MET A 1 5.52 -24.72 5.44
N GLU A 2 5.89 -24.92 6.70
CA GLU A 2 4.98 -25.43 7.72
C GLU A 2 3.87 -24.39 8.01
N THR A 3 2.64 -24.86 8.21
CA THR A 3 1.43 -24.03 8.39
C THR A 3 1.53 -22.99 9.53
N SER A 4 2.43 -23.21 10.48
CA SER A 4 2.79 -22.30 11.57
C SER A 4 3.48 -21.01 11.07
N GLU A 5 4.37 -21.12 10.08
CA GLU A 5 5.20 -20.02 9.59
C GLU A 5 4.41 -19.04 8.73
N PHE A 6 3.53 -19.59 7.89
CA PHE A 6 2.58 -18.80 7.10
C PHE A 6 1.67 -17.98 8.02
N SER A 7 1.24 -18.57 9.13
CA SER A 7 0.39 -17.90 10.12
C SER A 7 1.12 -16.76 10.82
N VAL A 8 2.39 -16.94 11.20
CA VAL A 8 3.23 -15.88 11.79
C VAL A 8 3.44 -14.73 10.81
N MET A 9 3.77 -15.03 9.55
CA MET A 9 3.93 -14.02 8.50
C MET A 9 2.64 -13.21 8.31
N LEU A 10 1.50 -13.88 8.28
CA LEU A 10 0.18 -13.27 8.11
C LEU A 10 -0.14 -12.32 9.28
N VAL A 11 0.22 -12.68 10.52
CA VAL A 11 0.08 -11.80 11.70
C VAL A 11 0.90 -10.52 11.56
N PHE A 12 2.16 -10.60 11.12
CA PHE A 12 2.99 -9.41 10.90
C PHE A 12 2.42 -8.52 9.79
N ILE A 13 1.98 -9.11 8.68
CA ILE A 13 1.33 -8.39 7.59
C ILE A 13 0.09 -7.64 8.09
N LEU A 14 -0.78 -8.31 8.87
CA LEU A 14 -1.97 -7.70 9.44
C LEU A 14 -1.63 -6.59 10.45
N PHE A 15 -0.55 -6.75 11.22
CA PHE A 15 -0.06 -5.71 12.12
C PHE A 15 0.39 -4.47 11.34
N PHE A 16 1.24 -4.62 10.33
CA PHE A 16 1.67 -3.50 9.49
C PHE A 16 0.53 -2.88 8.69
N TYR A 17 -0.48 -3.67 8.31
CA TYR A 17 -1.72 -3.17 7.73
C TYR A 17 -2.46 -2.25 8.71
N LEU A 18 -2.68 -2.70 9.94
CA LEU A 18 -3.35 -1.90 10.97
C LEU A 18 -2.59 -0.60 11.23
N VAL A 19 -1.26 -0.67 11.34
CA VAL A 19 -0.40 0.52 11.48
C VAL A 19 -0.55 1.47 10.29
N SER A 20 -0.53 0.95 9.05
CA SER A 20 -0.72 1.74 7.82
C SER A 20 -2.08 2.43 7.81
N LEU A 21 -3.14 1.71 8.18
CA LEU A 21 -4.51 2.18 8.18
C LEU A 21 -4.69 3.27 9.25
N ILE A 22 -4.13 3.07 10.45
CA ILE A 22 -4.13 4.09 11.51
C ILE A 22 -3.37 5.34 11.07
N LEU A 23 -2.17 5.19 10.50
CA LEU A 23 -1.35 6.31 10.07
C LEU A 23 -1.97 7.06 8.90
N LEU A 24 -2.50 6.37 7.88
CA LEU A 24 -3.16 6.99 6.74
C LEU A 24 -4.42 7.73 7.18
N ASN A 25 -5.29 7.07 7.95
CA ASN A 25 -6.49 7.72 8.47
C ASN A 25 -6.09 8.91 9.33
N ARG A 26 -5.09 8.78 10.19
CA ARG A 26 -4.58 9.91 10.96
C ARG A 26 -4.03 11.01 10.05
N VAL A 27 -3.32 10.73 8.96
CA VAL A 27 -2.79 11.79 8.08
C VAL A 27 -3.90 12.49 7.29
N ILE A 28 -4.88 11.75 6.75
CA ILE A 28 -6.00 12.30 5.99
C ILE A 28 -6.93 13.10 6.92
N ILE A 29 -7.22 12.55 8.11
CA ILE A 29 -7.99 13.22 9.16
C ILE A 29 -7.19 14.43 9.68
N TYR A 30 -5.94 14.29 10.11
CA TYR A 30 -5.18 15.39 10.73
C TYR A 30 -4.82 16.53 9.75
N LYS A 31 -4.65 16.26 8.44
CA LYS A 31 -4.57 17.34 7.43
C LYS A 31 -5.89 18.08 7.22
N GLY A 32 -7.03 17.49 7.60
CA GLY A 32 -8.35 18.12 7.57
C GLY A 32 -8.84 18.64 8.93
N PHE A 33 -8.29 18.14 10.03
CA PHE A 33 -8.79 18.33 11.38
C PHE A 33 -7.73 19.02 12.24
N LYS A 34 -7.83 20.35 12.36
CA LYS A 34 -7.65 20.92 13.69
C LYS A 34 -8.78 20.33 14.54
N THR A 35 -8.38 19.42 15.41
CA THR A 35 -9.16 18.67 16.40
C THR A 35 -10.40 19.42 16.93
N PHE A 36 -11.54 18.69 16.97
CA PHE A 36 -12.76 18.88 17.80
C PHE A 36 -14.07 19.49 17.25
N ALA A 37 -14.20 19.89 15.97
CA ALA A 37 -15.55 20.24 15.47
C ALA A 37 -15.67 20.15 13.94
N LEU A 38 -15.76 18.95 13.37
CA LEU A 38 -16.25 18.85 11.99
C LEU A 38 -17.77 18.88 11.96
N LYS A 39 -18.31 19.74 11.10
CA LYS A 39 -19.73 19.66 10.72
C LYS A 39 -19.92 18.47 9.78
N GLU A 40 -21.10 17.86 9.80
CA GLU A 40 -21.44 16.65 9.03
C GLU A 40 -21.13 16.76 7.52
N ASN A 41 -21.18 17.97 6.96
CA ASN A 41 -20.88 18.24 5.56
C ASN A 41 -19.39 18.12 5.22
N GLU A 42 -18.50 18.50 6.13
CA GLU A 42 -17.04 18.41 5.90
C GLU A 42 -16.54 16.95 5.95
N ILE A 43 -17.26 16.10 6.69
CA ILE A 43 -17.01 14.65 6.72
C ILE A 43 -17.38 14.02 5.37
N LYS A 44 -18.53 14.40 4.79
CA LYS A 44 -19.00 13.88 3.50
C LYS A 44 -18.03 14.20 2.36
N ASP A 45 -17.41 15.37 2.37
CA ASP A 45 -16.44 15.77 1.34
C ASP A 45 -15.10 15.02 1.43
N LYS A 46 -14.74 14.49 2.61
CA LYS A 46 -13.47 13.76 2.82
C LYS A 46 -13.62 12.25 2.77
N LEU A 47 -14.83 11.74 2.95
CA LEU A 47 -15.14 10.32 2.93
C LEU A 47 -14.64 9.61 1.65
N PRO A 48 -14.78 10.17 0.43
CA PRO A 48 -14.28 9.51 -0.77
C PRO A 48 -12.75 9.32 -0.74
N PHE A 49 -12.00 10.31 -0.25
CA PHE A 49 -10.54 10.21 -0.13
C PHE A 49 -10.11 9.21 0.94
N LEU A 50 -10.80 9.17 2.09
CA LEU A 50 -10.55 8.18 3.13
C LEU A 50 -10.79 6.77 2.62
N LEU A 51 -11.91 6.54 1.94
CA LEU A 51 -12.24 5.24 1.35
C LEU A 51 -11.23 4.84 0.27
N ALA A 52 -10.88 5.76 -0.63
CA ALA A 52 -9.91 5.50 -1.70
C ALA A 52 -8.54 5.13 -1.13
N GLY A 53 -8.01 5.88 -0.16
CA GLY A 53 -6.72 5.59 0.44
C GLY A 53 -6.70 4.27 1.21
N ASN A 54 -7.75 3.96 1.99
CA ASN A 54 -7.86 2.69 2.71
C ASN A 54 -7.98 1.49 1.75
N LEU A 55 -8.76 1.64 0.68
CA LEU A 55 -8.84 0.62 -0.38
C LEU A 55 -7.50 0.43 -1.09
N SER A 56 -6.78 1.52 -1.37
CA SER A 56 -5.44 1.43 -1.98
C SER A 56 -4.44 0.70 -1.10
N ILE A 57 -4.45 0.93 0.23
CA ILE A 57 -3.64 0.15 1.19
C ILE A 57 -4.05 -1.33 1.17
N PHE A 58 -5.36 -1.61 1.22
CA PHE A 58 -5.87 -2.97 1.20
C PHE A 58 -5.43 -3.72 -0.07
N ILE A 59 -5.61 -3.12 -1.24
CA ILE A 59 -5.19 -3.69 -2.54
C ILE A 59 -3.68 -3.91 -2.58
N SER A 60 -2.91 -2.91 -2.14
CA SER A 60 -1.45 -2.93 -2.09
C SER A 60 -0.91 -4.13 -1.31
N LEU A 61 -1.47 -4.39 -0.13
CA LEU A 61 -1.05 -5.52 0.68
C LEU A 61 -1.38 -6.84 -0.01
N PHE A 62 -2.62 -7.07 -0.43
CA PHE A 62 -3.00 -8.36 -1.02
C PHE A 62 -2.21 -8.70 -2.29
N ILE A 63 -1.90 -7.70 -3.13
CA ILE A 63 -1.16 -7.93 -4.38
C ILE A 63 0.34 -8.11 -4.10
N LEU A 64 0.94 -7.29 -3.24
CA LEU A 64 2.40 -7.28 -3.06
C LEU A 64 2.89 -8.31 -2.04
N ILE A 65 2.04 -8.89 -1.19
CA ILE A 65 2.47 -9.88 -0.19
C ILE A 65 3.21 -11.06 -0.84
N LYS A 66 2.61 -11.71 -1.84
CA LYS A 66 3.13 -12.97 -2.39
C LYS A 66 4.48 -12.82 -3.13
N PRO A 67 4.64 -11.91 -4.11
CA PRO A 67 5.90 -11.74 -4.84
C PRO A 67 7.04 -11.29 -3.94
N LEU A 68 6.74 -10.51 -2.92
CA LEU A 68 7.73 -9.82 -2.12
C LEU A 68 8.25 -10.70 -0.98
N VAL A 69 7.39 -11.59 -0.44
CA VAL A 69 7.81 -12.73 0.36
C VAL A 69 8.75 -13.64 -0.44
N ASN A 70 8.42 -13.93 -1.69
CA ASN A 70 9.27 -14.75 -2.56
C ASN A 70 10.61 -14.07 -2.87
N PHE A 71 10.61 -12.79 -3.25
CA PHE A 71 11.81 -12.02 -3.58
C PHE A 71 12.80 -11.92 -2.43
N ILE A 72 12.33 -11.70 -1.20
CA ILE A 72 13.25 -11.53 -0.07
C ILE A 72 13.71 -12.89 0.49
N SER A 73 12.85 -13.93 0.43
CA SER A 73 13.24 -15.30 0.80
C SER A 73 14.39 -15.79 -0.09
N TYR A 74 14.40 -15.34 -1.33
CA TYR A 74 15.52 -15.54 -2.23
C TYR A 74 16.79 -14.78 -1.80
N GLN A 75 16.70 -13.46 -1.57
CA GLN A 75 17.90 -12.60 -1.38
C GLN A 75 18.74 -12.96 -0.16
N ILE A 76 18.14 -13.54 0.87
CA ILE A 76 18.81 -13.73 2.16
C ILE A 76 19.34 -15.16 2.36
N ASN A 77 18.98 -16.11 1.48
CA ASN A 77 19.54 -17.47 1.39
C ASN A 77 19.70 -18.18 2.75
N ASN A 78 18.89 -17.83 3.75
CA ASN A 78 18.97 -18.35 5.12
C ASN A 78 17.61 -18.29 5.82
N LYS A 79 17.31 -19.35 6.58
CA LYS A 79 16.00 -19.67 7.14
C LYS A 79 15.72 -18.88 8.43
N GLU A 80 14.54 -18.27 8.45
CA GLU A 80 13.62 -18.32 9.59
C GLU A 80 14.10 -17.67 10.90
N SER A 81 14.34 -16.35 10.90
CA SER A 81 14.28 -15.57 12.15
C SER A 81 13.08 -14.61 12.13
N LEU A 82 12.42 -14.43 13.27
CA LEU A 82 11.35 -13.43 13.42
C LEU A 82 11.81 -12.02 13.04
N PHE A 83 13.09 -11.72 13.27
CA PHE A 83 13.73 -10.46 12.88
C PHE A 83 13.72 -10.26 11.35
N TYR A 84 13.89 -11.34 10.60
CA TYR A 84 13.83 -11.34 9.14
C TYR A 84 12.41 -11.10 8.63
N VAL A 85 11.38 -11.76 9.20
CA VAL A 85 9.98 -11.51 8.82
C VAL A 85 9.58 -10.06 9.10
N PHE A 86 10.05 -9.52 10.23
CA PHE A 86 9.80 -8.13 10.60
C PHE A 86 10.48 -7.12 9.65
N SER A 87 11.75 -7.34 9.28
CA SER A 87 12.48 -6.45 8.37
C SER A 87 11.86 -6.44 6.97
N VAL A 88 11.45 -7.60 6.47
CA VAL A 88 10.70 -7.77 5.22
C VAL A 88 9.42 -6.94 5.25
N CYS A 89 8.57 -7.16 6.26
CA CYS A 89 7.30 -6.45 6.37
C CYS A 89 7.49 -4.94 6.51
N SER A 90 8.58 -4.50 7.17
CA SER A 90 8.94 -3.09 7.30
C SER A 90 9.33 -2.45 5.96
N ILE A 91 10.11 -3.13 5.13
CA ILE A 91 10.49 -2.65 3.80
C ILE A 91 9.25 -2.55 2.90
N VAL A 92 8.39 -3.57 2.91
CA VAL A 92 7.10 -3.59 2.19
C VAL A 92 6.25 -2.41 2.61
N PHE A 93 6.14 -2.17 3.92
CA PHE A 93 5.40 -1.05 4.47
C PHE A 93 5.92 0.29 3.93
N VAL A 94 7.24 0.51 3.94
CA VAL A 94 7.85 1.74 3.43
C VAL A 94 7.58 1.92 1.94
N LEU A 95 7.74 0.87 1.13
CA LEU A 95 7.46 0.90 -0.31
C LEU A 95 5.99 1.23 -0.59
N ASN A 96 5.07 0.64 0.16
CA ASN A 96 3.64 0.92 0.03
C ASN A 96 3.29 2.37 0.38
N VAL A 97 3.90 2.92 1.44
CA VAL A 97 3.75 4.33 1.79
C VAL A 97 4.27 5.25 0.66
N ILE A 98 5.42 4.92 0.07
CA ILE A 98 5.99 5.67 -1.05
C ILE A 98 5.08 5.59 -2.29
N LEU A 99 4.61 4.40 -2.64
CA LEU A 99 3.70 4.20 -3.78
C LEU A 99 2.39 4.97 -3.62
N LEU A 100 1.81 4.97 -2.41
CA LEU A 100 0.62 5.76 -2.10
C LEU A 100 0.86 7.27 -2.24
N LEU A 101 2.05 7.74 -1.85
CA LEU A 101 2.42 9.14 -1.97
C LEU A 101 2.62 9.54 -3.43
N ILE A 102 3.32 8.71 -4.22
CA ILE A 102 3.51 8.92 -5.66
C ILE A 102 2.16 8.89 -6.37
N SER A 103 1.28 7.92 -6.06
CA SER A 103 -0.04 7.81 -6.66
C SER A 103 -0.92 9.03 -6.36
N TYR A 104 -0.82 9.57 -5.15
CA TYR A 104 -1.51 10.80 -4.77
C TYR A 104 -1.00 12.03 -5.53
N ILE A 105 0.32 12.15 -5.70
CA ILE A 105 0.90 13.27 -6.46
C ILE A 105 0.50 13.17 -7.93
N LEU A 106 0.62 11.98 -8.54
CA LEU A 106 0.24 11.77 -9.94
C LEU A 106 -1.24 12.03 -10.19
N SER A 107 -2.13 11.58 -9.29
CA SER A 107 -3.56 11.85 -9.41
C SER A 107 -3.85 13.35 -9.38
N LYS A 108 -3.21 14.09 -8.47
CA LYS A 108 -3.36 15.54 -8.38
C LYS A 108 -2.83 16.25 -9.63
N LEU A 109 -1.68 15.82 -10.16
CA LEU A 109 -1.11 16.39 -11.39
C LEU A 109 -2.05 16.15 -12.58
N LEU A 110 -2.54 14.93 -12.77
CA LEU A 110 -3.43 14.61 -13.89
C LEU A 110 -4.73 15.41 -13.86
N ILE A 111 -5.29 15.62 -12.68
CA ILE A 111 -6.52 16.42 -12.51
C ILE A 111 -6.25 17.89 -12.81
N THR A 112 -5.13 18.42 -12.32
CA THR A 112 -4.77 19.83 -12.49
C THR A 112 -4.48 20.15 -13.96
N PHE A 113 -3.75 19.29 -14.66
CA PHE A 113 -3.32 19.55 -16.03
C PHE A 113 -4.32 19.11 -17.12
N PHE A 114 -5.00 17.98 -16.95
CA PHE A 114 -5.79 17.37 -18.02
C PHE A 114 -7.29 17.44 -17.78
N ILE A 115 -7.77 16.96 -16.64
CA ILE A 115 -9.21 16.79 -16.42
C ILE A 115 -9.89 18.11 -16.04
N LYS A 116 -9.22 18.96 -15.25
CA LYS A 116 -9.77 20.17 -14.64
C LYS A 116 -11.10 19.95 -13.89
N ALA A 117 -11.34 18.71 -13.42
CA ALA A 117 -12.51 18.38 -12.63
C ALA A 117 -12.32 18.77 -11.17
N ASN A 118 -13.27 19.53 -10.63
CA ASN A 118 -13.29 19.91 -9.22
C ASN A 118 -14.07 18.93 -8.34
N ASN A 119 -14.55 17.82 -8.91
CA ASN A 119 -15.35 16.83 -8.19
C ASN A 119 -14.45 15.89 -7.37
N VAL A 120 -14.54 15.98 -6.04
CA VAL A 120 -13.80 15.18 -5.07
C VAL A 120 -13.92 13.67 -5.33
N LEU A 121 -15.08 13.19 -5.76
CA LEU A 121 -15.30 11.76 -6.06
C LEU A 121 -14.45 11.31 -7.25
N ILE A 122 -14.32 12.13 -8.29
CA ILE A 122 -13.44 11.85 -9.43
C ILE A 122 -11.98 11.83 -8.98
N GLN A 123 -11.58 12.73 -8.08
CA GLN A 123 -10.20 12.75 -7.56
C GLN A 123 -9.87 11.49 -6.75
N ALA A 124 -10.81 11.04 -5.92
CA ALA A 124 -10.67 9.81 -5.15
C ALA A 124 -10.59 8.56 -6.05
N ILE A 125 -11.46 8.47 -7.07
CA ILE A 125 -11.44 7.36 -8.04
C ILE A 125 -10.12 7.35 -8.81
N LEU A 126 -9.68 8.51 -9.31
CA LEU A 126 -8.43 8.60 -10.08
C LEU A 126 -7.22 8.20 -9.22
N TRP A 127 -7.20 8.64 -7.96
CA TRP A 127 -6.16 8.24 -7.03
C TRP A 127 -6.13 6.73 -6.81
N LEU A 128 -7.29 6.10 -6.60
CA LEU A 128 -7.40 4.65 -6.45
C LEU A 128 -6.91 3.92 -7.71
N VAL A 129 -7.32 4.36 -8.90
CA VAL A 129 -6.91 3.75 -10.18
C VAL A 129 -5.40 3.81 -10.37
N ILE A 130 -4.79 4.98 -10.16
CA ILE A 130 -3.34 5.16 -10.29
C ILE A 130 -2.60 4.33 -9.25
N SER A 131 -3.11 4.29 -8.02
CA SER A 131 -2.52 3.46 -6.97
C SER A 131 -2.53 1.99 -7.37
N THR A 132 -3.67 1.46 -7.84
CA THR A 132 -3.79 0.08 -8.30
C THR A 132 -2.85 -0.22 -9.47
N LEU A 133 -2.75 0.68 -10.45
CA LEU A 133 -1.82 0.53 -11.58
C LEU A 133 -0.36 0.45 -11.11
N LEU A 134 0.06 1.35 -10.22
CA LEU A 134 1.42 1.35 -9.68
C LEU A 134 1.72 0.08 -8.88
N ILE A 135 0.75 -0.40 -8.10
CA ILE A 135 0.86 -1.66 -7.36
C ILE A 135 1.05 -2.84 -8.32
N VAL A 136 0.24 -2.92 -9.38
CA VAL A 136 0.34 -3.98 -10.39
C VAL A 136 1.69 -3.92 -11.13
N LEU A 137 2.14 -2.74 -11.55
CA LEU A 137 3.45 -2.58 -12.19
C LEU A 137 4.59 -3.00 -11.26
N THR A 138 4.49 -2.67 -9.98
CA THR A 138 5.47 -3.07 -8.96
C THR A 138 5.49 -4.58 -8.78
N ASN A 139 4.31 -5.21 -8.75
CA ASN A 139 4.16 -6.67 -8.69
C ASN A 139 4.81 -7.36 -9.89
N GLU A 140 4.54 -6.89 -11.11
CA GLU A 140 5.15 -7.43 -12.34
C GLU A 140 6.67 -7.23 -12.35
N PHE A 141 7.16 -6.09 -11.88
CA PHE A 141 8.59 -5.83 -11.76
C PHE A 141 9.26 -6.82 -10.79
N TYR A 142 8.65 -7.09 -9.64
CA TYR A 142 9.14 -8.11 -8.71
C TYR A 142 9.14 -9.50 -9.33
N ASN A 143 8.04 -9.89 -9.98
CA ASN A 143 7.94 -11.18 -10.64
C ASN A 143 9.04 -11.36 -11.70
N LEU A 144 9.31 -10.32 -12.50
CA LEU A 144 10.33 -10.35 -13.55
C LEU A 144 11.76 -10.48 -12.99
N ILE A 145 12.04 -9.82 -11.86
CA ILE A 145 13.33 -10.01 -11.16
C ILE A 145 13.45 -11.44 -10.61
N THR A 146 12.36 -12.02 -10.09
CA THR A 146 12.37 -13.39 -9.58
C THR A 146 12.29 -14.47 -10.66
N SER A 147 11.86 -14.14 -11.89
CA SER A 147 11.66 -15.11 -12.98
C SER A 147 12.80 -15.14 -14.01
N THR A 148 13.78 -14.24 -13.91
CA THR A 148 15.00 -14.33 -14.72
C THR A 148 15.90 -15.41 -14.12
N ASP A 149 16.33 -16.37 -14.95
CA ASP A 149 16.92 -17.70 -14.64
C ASP A 149 18.11 -17.82 -13.63
N ALA A 150 18.43 -16.78 -12.87
CA ALA A 150 19.28 -16.88 -11.66
C ALA A 150 18.48 -17.18 -10.37
N PHE A 151 17.14 -17.26 -10.43
CA PHE A 151 16.26 -17.21 -9.26
C PHE A 151 15.35 -18.43 -9.03
N ASN A 152 15.70 -19.61 -9.54
CA ASN A 152 15.03 -20.86 -9.14
C ASN A 152 15.52 -21.31 -7.75
N ILE A 153 14.73 -21.06 -6.71
CA ILE A 153 14.73 -21.91 -5.51
C ILE A 153 13.43 -22.71 -5.55
N TYR A 154 13.58 -24.03 -5.57
CA TYR A 154 12.53 -25.05 -5.54
C TYR A 154 11.44 -24.79 -4.49
#